data_AF-A0A2G5SIB1-F1
#
_entry.id   AF-A0A2G5SIB1-F1
#
_cell.length_a   1.000
_cell.length_b   1.000
_cell.length_c   1.000
_cell.angle_alpha   90.00
_cell.angle_beta   90.00
_cell.angle_gamma   90.00
#
_symmetry.space_group_name_H-M   'P 1'
#
loop_
_entity.id
_entity.type
_entity.pdbx_description
1 polymer ?
#
loop_
_entity_poly.entity_id
_entity_poly.type
_entity_poly.pdbx_seq_one_letter_code
_entity_poly.pdbx_strand_id
1 'polypeptide(L)'
;MSETTVPSVYETTFSKTYKTDAILVVDGKKLHVNKAILSYHSDYFNTLFNSNFMEKSMTKIEIKDAEFKDFATLLSLVHEKPIMATLRNGERILELSDRFLMPSVRNVVEFFLISTSNKCGGDHRIGREYRRKRLMRKHENYNNYVFNMLFKKDKPDSNDIEATFAKTDKTDAILVVEGKKLHVNKTILSYHSDYFNTLFNSDFKEKSMSEIEIKDVNYADFAAFLSLITDKPIEPLHKNFKNILDLSDRFLMPTVKFTIENYLASSDEMGYPETFKIADEYYVENLMDHHMSYARPDETGTREENIDARRRFHEQWVEVLNYEYNF
;
A
#
# COMPACT_ATOMS: atom_id res chain seq x y z
N MET A 1 32.32 21.49 13.29
CA MET A 1 31.35 20.40 13.49
C MET A 1 30.52 20.33 12.21
N SER A 2 30.56 19.21 11.50
CA SER A 2 29.70 19.00 10.34
C SER A 2 28.28 18.77 10.84
N GLU A 3 27.37 19.68 10.55
CA GLU A 3 25.93 19.44 10.74
C GLU A 3 25.54 18.24 9.88
N THR A 4 25.31 17.09 10.51
CA THR A 4 24.63 15.97 9.85
C THR A 4 23.18 16.35 9.64
N THR A 5 22.88 16.88 8.46
CA THR A 5 21.51 17.11 7.98
C THR A 5 20.73 15.78 7.99
N VAL A 6 19.54 15.79 8.58
CA VAL A 6 18.62 14.64 8.55
C VAL A 6 18.28 14.32 7.08
N PRO A 7 18.49 13.08 6.61
CA PRO A 7 18.18 12.71 5.24
C PRO A 7 16.70 12.90 4.92
N SER A 8 16.40 13.35 3.69
CA SER A 8 15.01 13.48 3.24
C SER A 8 14.32 12.11 3.12
N VAL A 9 12.99 12.08 3.13
CA VAL A 9 12.21 10.83 2.95
C VAL A 9 12.59 10.09 1.66
N TYR A 10 12.92 10.80 0.59
CA TYR A 10 13.37 10.19 -0.67
C TYR A 10 14.75 9.55 -0.55
N GLU A 11 15.67 10.18 0.18
CA GLU A 11 17.02 9.63 0.41
C GLU A 11 16.98 8.39 1.30
N THR A 12 16.11 8.37 2.31
CA THR A 12 15.94 7.20 3.18
C THR A 12 15.27 6.04 2.41
N THR A 13 14.18 6.30 1.68
CA THR A 13 13.45 5.28 0.91
C THR A 13 14.32 4.63 -0.18
N PHE A 14 15.14 5.41 -0.88
CA PHE A 14 15.98 4.92 -1.99
C PHE A 14 17.47 4.84 -1.65
N SER A 15 17.79 4.67 -0.36
CA SER A 15 19.15 4.40 0.09
C SER A 15 19.64 3.04 -0.42
N LYS A 16 20.96 2.90 -0.61
CA LYS A 16 21.55 1.62 -1.01
C LYS A 16 21.40 0.61 0.13
N THR A 17 20.82 -0.55 -0.15
CA THR A 17 20.72 -1.67 0.80
C THR A 17 21.14 -2.98 0.14
N TYR A 18 21.19 -4.06 0.92
CA TYR A 18 21.41 -5.40 0.39
C TYR A 18 20.24 -5.90 -0.50
N LYS A 19 19.07 -5.24 -0.44
CA LYS A 19 17.90 -5.54 -1.27
C LYS A 19 17.91 -4.78 -2.61
N THR A 20 18.87 -3.88 -2.86
CA THR A 20 18.94 -3.07 -4.10
C THR A 20 20.07 -3.52 -5.02
N ASP A 21 19.80 -3.59 -6.33
CA ASP A 21 20.71 -4.12 -7.37
C ASP A 21 20.78 -3.26 -8.64
N ALA A 22 20.07 -2.12 -8.68
CA ALA A 22 20.16 -1.13 -9.74
C ALA A 22 20.09 0.30 -9.20
N ILE A 23 20.55 1.25 -10.03
CA ILE A 23 20.44 2.68 -9.77
C ILE A 23 19.69 3.32 -10.95
N LEU A 24 18.56 3.94 -10.67
CA LEU A 24 17.91 4.86 -11.61
C LEU A 24 18.37 6.28 -11.30
N VAL A 25 18.59 7.09 -12.33
CA VAL A 25 18.99 8.49 -12.18
C VAL A 25 17.95 9.39 -12.80
N VAL A 26 17.39 10.28 -11.97
CA VAL A 26 16.34 11.24 -12.35
C VAL A 26 16.76 12.60 -11.84
N ASP A 27 16.79 13.62 -12.70
CA ASP A 27 17.31 14.96 -12.40
C ASP A 27 18.70 14.94 -11.72
N GLY A 28 19.58 14.04 -12.17
CA GLY A 28 20.92 13.85 -11.60
C GLY A 28 20.97 13.18 -10.22
N LYS A 29 19.83 12.93 -9.58
CA LYS A 29 19.72 12.24 -8.28
C LYS A 29 19.56 10.74 -8.48
N LYS A 30 20.09 9.95 -7.53
CA LYS A 30 20.13 8.49 -7.61
C LYS A 30 19.00 7.87 -6.78
N LEU A 31 18.35 6.88 -7.35
CA LEU A 31 17.36 6.01 -6.69
C LEU A 31 17.91 4.58 -6.71
N HIS A 32 18.27 4.03 -5.56
CA HIS A 32 18.63 2.61 -5.46
C HIS A 32 17.37 1.75 -5.43
N VAL A 33 17.24 0.83 -6.39
CA VAL A 33 16.01 0.05 -6.61
C VAL A 33 16.32 -1.44 -6.73
N ASN A 34 15.27 -2.26 -6.64
CA ASN A 34 15.33 -3.69 -6.89
C ASN A 34 14.72 -4.00 -8.27
N LYS A 35 15.51 -4.58 -9.19
CA LYS A 35 15.08 -4.91 -10.55
C LYS A 35 13.90 -5.89 -10.56
N ALA A 36 13.91 -6.90 -9.70
CA ALA A 36 12.86 -7.91 -9.66
C ALA A 36 11.51 -7.31 -9.24
N ILE A 37 11.50 -6.44 -8.22
CA ILE A 37 10.28 -5.75 -7.75
C ILE A 37 9.71 -4.86 -8.85
N LEU A 38 10.55 -4.01 -9.46
CA LEU A 38 10.10 -3.14 -10.54
C LEU A 38 9.62 -3.95 -11.76
N SER A 39 10.32 -5.02 -12.13
CA SER A 39 9.91 -5.89 -13.24
C SER A 39 8.57 -6.59 -12.98
N TYR A 40 8.30 -6.99 -11.73
CA TYR A 40 7.05 -7.64 -11.39
C TYR A 40 5.84 -6.70 -11.53
N HIS A 41 6.00 -5.44 -11.10
CA HIS A 41 4.94 -4.42 -11.13
C HIS A 41 4.89 -3.58 -12.42
N SER A 42 5.83 -3.76 -13.36
CA SER A 42 5.92 -2.94 -14.58
C SER A 42 6.47 -3.71 -15.76
N ASP A 43 5.67 -3.79 -16.83
CA ASP A 43 6.12 -4.35 -18.11
C ASP A 43 7.23 -3.50 -18.75
N TYR A 44 7.23 -2.19 -18.50
CA TYR A 44 8.29 -1.29 -18.94
C TYR A 44 9.62 -1.66 -18.28
N PHE A 45 9.66 -1.77 -16.94
CA PHE A 45 10.88 -2.13 -16.22
C PHE A 45 11.28 -3.57 -16.46
N ASN A 46 10.32 -4.49 -16.61
CA ASN A 46 10.60 -5.86 -17.00
C ASN A 46 11.33 -5.91 -18.35
N THR A 47 10.84 -5.14 -19.33
CA THR A 47 11.51 -5.01 -20.63
C THR A 47 12.88 -4.37 -20.47
N LEU A 48 12.98 -3.26 -19.73
CA LEU A 48 14.24 -2.53 -19.52
C LEU A 48 15.33 -3.41 -18.90
N PHE A 49 14.98 -4.26 -17.93
CA PHE A 49 15.96 -5.05 -17.17
C PHE A 49 16.21 -6.45 -17.74
N ASN A 50 15.25 -7.06 -18.44
CA ASN A 50 15.34 -8.47 -18.85
C ASN A 50 15.51 -8.70 -20.35
N SER A 51 15.25 -7.70 -21.20
CA SER A 51 15.45 -7.78 -22.65
C SER A 51 16.93 -7.89 -23.05
N ASN A 52 17.20 -8.15 -24.34
CA ASN A 52 18.56 -8.24 -24.89
C ASN A 52 19.18 -6.87 -25.20
N PHE A 53 18.65 -5.78 -24.65
CA PHE A 53 19.26 -4.45 -24.78
C PHE A 53 20.43 -4.27 -23.80
N MET A 54 21.27 -3.25 -24.05
CA MET A 54 22.49 -3.00 -23.27
C MET A 54 22.19 -2.69 -21.80
N GLU A 55 21.03 -2.08 -21.55
CA GLU A 55 20.49 -1.66 -20.25
C GLU A 55 20.37 -2.82 -19.25
N LYS A 56 20.18 -4.06 -19.73
CA LYS A 56 20.17 -5.27 -18.89
C LYS A 56 21.44 -5.40 -18.04
N SER A 57 22.58 -5.06 -18.65
CA SER A 57 23.90 -5.13 -18.00
C SER A 57 24.27 -3.84 -17.24
N MET A 58 23.48 -2.78 -17.38
CA MET A 58 23.77 -1.50 -16.74
C MET A 58 23.38 -1.52 -15.26
N THR A 59 24.24 -0.93 -14.44
CA THR A 59 24.00 -0.70 -13.01
C THR A 59 23.41 0.68 -12.74
N LYS A 60 23.50 1.60 -13.71
CA LYS A 60 23.02 2.98 -13.64
C LYS A 60 22.28 3.33 -14.92
N ILE A 61 21.00 3.69 -14.83
CA ILE A 61 20.15 4.02 -15.98
C ILE A 61 19.53 5.41 -15.77
N GLU A 62 19.61 6.28 -16.78
CA GLU A 62 19.02 7.62 -16.73
C GLU A 62 17.55 7.58 -17.18
N ILE A 63 16.66 8.19 -16.39
CA ILE A 63 15.24 8.38 -16.74
C ILE A 63 15.05 9.85 -17.09
N LYS A 64 14.61 10.09 -18.33
CA LYS A 64 14.39 11.45 -18.87
C LYS A 64 12.94 11.88 -18.74
N ASP A 65 12.72 13.19 -18.72
CA ASP A 65 11.40 13.83 -18.74
C ASP A 65 10.49 13.42 -17.56
N ALA A 66 11.08 13.23 -16.37
CA ALA A 66 10.36 12.96 -15.14
C ALA A 66 10.96 13.81 -14.01
N GLU A 67 10.11 14.50 -13.24
CA GLU A 67 10.57 15.25 -12.07
C GLU A 67 10.90 14.28 -10.94
N PHE A 68 12.04 14.49 -10.28
CA PHE A 68 12.57 13.57 -9.29
C PHE A 68 11.55 13.18 -8.21
N LYS A 69 10.83 14.14 -7.62
CA LYS A 69 9.91 13.83 -6.50
C LYS A 69 8.76 12.96 -6.96
N ASP A 70 8.09 13.33 -8.04
CA ASP A 70 6.95 12.57 -8.57
C ASP A 70 7.34 11.16 -9.02
N PHE A 71 8.50 11.02 -9.66
CA PHE A 71 9.00 9.71 -10.07
C PHE A 71 9.45 8.85 -8.89
N ALA A 72 10.10 9.44 -7.89
CA ALA A 72 10.47 8.73 -6.68
C ALA A 72 9.22 8.31 -5.88
N THR A 73 8.18 9.16 -5.80
CA THR A 73 6.89 8.77 -5.21
C THR A 73 6.26 7.61 -5.99
N LEU A 74 6.22 7.66 -7.31
CA LEU A 74 5.72 6.55 -8.15
C LEU A 74 6.38 5.22 -7.79
N LEU A 75 7.71 5.17 -7.81
CA LEU A 75 8.44 3.92 -7.55
C LEU A 75 8.26 3.46 -6.11
N SER A 76 8.21 4.39 -5.16
CA SER A 76 8.10 4.04 -3.73
C SER A 76 6.85 3.23 -3.41
N LEU A 77 5.76 3.41 -4.18
CA LEU A 77 4.47 2.75 -3.97
C LEU A 77 4.49 1.23 -4.21
N VAL A 78 5.57 0.68 -4.76
CA VAL A 78 5.81 -0.77 -4.86
C VAL A 78 6.99 -1.25 -4.02
N HIS A 79 7.57 -0.37 -3.19
CA HIS A 79 8.68 -0.70 -2.30
C HIS A 79 8.23 -0.83 -0.84
N GLU A 80 9.11 -1.33 0.03
CA GLU A 80 8.78 -1.59 1.44
C GLU A 80 8.31 -0.36 2.21
N LYS A 81 8.87 0.81 1.88
CA LYS A 81 8.62 2.11 2.55
C LYS A 81 8.03 3.11 1.55
N PRO A 82 6.75 2.95 1.19
CA PRO A 82 6.09 3.81 0.23
C PRO A 82 5.96 5.25 0.74
N ILE A 83 5.99 6.19 -0.20
CA ILE A 83 5.78 7.62 0.04
C ILE A 83 4.35 7.94 -0.43
N MET A 84 3.56 8.54 0.45
CA MET A 84 2.16 8.85 0.16
C MET A 84 2.07 9.90 -0.96
N ALA A 85 1.21 9.64 -1.94
CA ALA A 85 0.85 10.64 -2.94
C ALA A 85 0.08 11.79 -2.26
N THR A 86 0.14 12.98 -2.86
CA THR A 86 -0.62 14.14 -2.40
C THR A 86 -1.66 14.52 -3.45
N LEU A 87 -2.67 15.32 -3.07
CA LEU A 87 -3.60 15.90 -4.04
C LEU A 87 -2.90 16.74 -5.11
N ARG A 88 -1.71 17.28 -4.82
CA ARG A 88 -0.96 18.16 -5.74
C ARG A 88 -0.25 17.38 -6.84
N ASN A 89 0.22 16.17 -6.55
CA ASN A 89 0.97 15.36 -7.50
C ASN A 89 0.29 14.06 -7.91
N GLY A 90 -0.88 13.72 -7.37
CA GLY A 90 -1.59 12.49 -7.70
C GLY A 90 -1.88 12.34 -9.20
N GLU A 91 -2.32 13.41 -9.89
CA GLU A 91 -2.55 13.35 -11.35
C GLU A 91 -1.25 13.06 -12.11
N ARG A 92 -0.14 13.69 -11.70
CA ARG A 92 1.16 13.48 -12.31
C ARG A 92 1.69 12.06 -12.07
N ILE A 93 1.48 11.51 -10.87
CA ILE A 93 1.82 10.12 -10.57
C ILE A 93 0.96 9.17 -11.42
N LEU A 94 -0.31 9.49 -11.67
CA LEU A 94 -1.15 8.69 -12.57
C LEU A 94 -0.64 8.71 -14.02
N GLU A 95 -0.27 9.88 -14.55
CA GLU A 95 0.37 9.98 -15.87
C GLU A 95 1.66 9.14 -15.94
N LEU A 96 2.49 9.21 -14.90
CA LEU A 96 3.72 8.42 -14.82
C LEU A 96 3.42 6.92 -14.71
N SER A 97 2.40 6.52 -13.94
CA SER A 97 2.02 5.10 -13.84
C SER A 97 1.54 4.54 -15.18
N ASP A 98 0.83 5.33 -15.99
CA ASP A 98 0.45 4.94 -17.34
C ASP A 98 1.68 4.88 -18.26
N ARG A 99 2.59 5.88 -18.19
CA ARG A 99 3.83 5.93 -18.99
C ARG A 99 4.79 4.77 -18.71
N PHE A 100 4.95 4.41 -17.45
CA PHE A 100 5.85 3.36 -16.98
C PHE A 100 5.12 2.02 -16.77
N LEU A 101 3.88 1.88 -17.26
CA LEU A 101 3.11 0.64 -17.24
C LEU A 101 3.02 0.01 -15.83
N MET A 102 2.66 0.79 -14.81
CA MET A 102 2.55 0.39 -13.40
C MET A 102 1.08 0.36 -12.93
N PRO A 103 0.28 -0.66 -13.33
CA PRO A 103 -1.15 -0.70 -13.03
C PRO A 103 -1.48 -0.80 -11.54
N SER A 104 -0.65 -1.47 -10.73
CA SER A 104 -0.83 -1.56 -9.28
C SER A 104 -0.74 -0.17 -8.62
N VAL A 105 0.27 0.62 -9.00
CA VAL A 105 0.44 2.00 -8.51
C VAL A 105 -0.74 2.88 -8.93
N ARG A 106 -1.18 2.73 -10.18
CA ARG A 106 -2.35 3.43 -10.70
C ARG A 106 -3.57 3.22 -9.80
N ASN A 107 -3.86 1.97 -9.43
CA ASN A 107 -5.01 1.62 -8.59
C ASN A 107 -4.93 2.28 -7.20
N VAL A 108 -3.74 2.27 -6.58
CA VAL A 108 -3.52 2.89 -5.26
C VAL A 108 -3.75 4.41 -5.33
N VAL A 109 -3.19 5.08 -6.33
CA VAL A 109 -3.29 6.54 -6.46
C VAL A 109 -4.68 6.99 -6.86
N GLU A 110 -5.38 6.24 -7.72
CA GLU A 110 -6.78 6.52 -8.01
C GLU A 110 -7.67 6.38 -6.79
N PHE A 111 -7.45 5.34 -5.99
CA PHE A 111 -8.20 5.17 -4.76
C PHE A 111 -8.00 6.38 -3.84
N PHE A 112 -6.75 6.78 -3.63
CA PHE A 112 -6.39 7.97 -2.86
C PHE A 112 -7.16 9.21 -3.38
N LEU A 113 -7.05 9.54 -4.68
CA LEU A 113 -7.71 10.72 -5.25
C LEU A 113 -9.24 10.68 -5.15
N ILE A 114 -9.86 9.51 -5.35
CA ILE A 114 -11.31 9.33 -5.24
C ILE A 114 -11.75 9.56 -3.79
N SER A 115 -11.06 8.92 -2.85
CA SER A 115 -11.44 8.95 -1.44
C SER A 115 -11.25 10.34 -0.84
N THR A 116 -10.09 10.98 -1.07
CA THR A 116 -9.83 12.34 -0.56
C THR A 116 -10.79 13.39 -1.15
N SER A 117 -11.28 13.20 -2.38
CA SER A 117 -12.25 14.12 -2.98
C SER A 117 -13.61 14.16 -2.29
N ASN A 118 -14.00 13.07 -1.61
CA ASN A 118 -15.24 13.01 -0.84
C ASN A 118 -15.12 13.88 0.42
N LYS A 119 -13.94 13.85 1.09
CA LYS A 119 -13.65 14.62 2.32
C LYS A 119 -13.79 16.13 2.16
N CYS A 120 -13.35 16.67 1.02
CA CYS A 120 -13.33 18.12 0.81
C CYS A 120 -14.67 18.68 0.27
N GLY A 121 -15.81 18.11 0.66
CA GLY A 121 -17.14 18.63 0.28
C GLY A 121 -17.59 18.25 -1.14
N GLY A 122 -17.11 17.14 -1.68
CA GLY A 122 -17.58 16.55 -2.95
C GLY A 122 -17.28 17.33 -4.23
N ASP A 123 -16.71 18.55 -4.15
CA ASP A 123 -16.49 19.43 -5.31
C ASP A 123 -15.08 19.43 -5.91
N HIS A 124 -14.27 18.42 -5.58
CA HIS A 124 -13.01 18.21 -6.29
C HIS A 124 -13.28 17.49 -7.62
N ARG A 125 -13.37 18.28 -8.71
CA ARG A 125 -13.50 17.81 -10.11
C ARG A 125 -12.65 16.57 -10.42
N ILE A 126 -11.44 16.54 -9.87
CA ILE A 126 -10.43 15.49 -10.04
C ILE A 126 -10.94 14.13 -9.56
N GLY A 127 -11.36 13.98 -8.30
CA GLY A 127 -11.77 12.66 -7.79
C GLY A 127 -13.06 12.13 -8.42
N ARG A 128 -14.01 13.00 -8.77
CA ARG A 128 -15.19 12.61 -9.57
C ARG A 128 -14.79 12.10 -10.96
N GLU A 129 -13.85 12.77 -11.62
CA GLU A 129 -13.33 12.37 -12.92
C GLU A 129 -12.63 11.01 -12.86
N TYR A 130 -11.75 10.80 -11.88
CA TYR A 130 -11.04 9.52 -11.70
C TYR A 130 -11.96 8.39 -11.25
N ARG A 131 -12.96 8.67 -10.40
CA ARG A 131 -14.03 7.71 -10.10
C ARG A 131 -14.69 7.26 -11.40
N ARG A 132 -15.11 8.20 -12.26
CA ARG A 132 -15.71 7.87 -13.55
C ARG A 132 -14.75 7.06 -14.43
N LYS A 133 -13.48 7.46 -14.56
CA LYS A 133 -12.47 6.75 -15.38
C LYS A 133 -12.23 5.31 -14.89
N ARG A 134 -12.10 5.12 -13.57
CA ARG A 134 -11.92 3.81 -12.94
C ARG A 134 -13.10 2.89 -13.22
N LEU A 135 -14.34 3.40 -13.11
CA LEU A 135 -15.55 2.65 -13.41
C LEU A 135 -15.63 2.23 -14.88
N MET A 136 -15.31 3.13 -15.81
CA MET A 136 -15.31 2.81 -17.23
C MET A 136 -14.30 1.72 -17.59
N ARG A 137 -13.11 1.70 -16.95
CA ARG A 137 -12.09 0.67 -17.20
C ARG A 137 -12.45 -0.70 -16.63
N LYS A 138 -13.13 -0.77 -15.48
CA LYS A 138 -13.52 -2.06 -14.88
C LYS A 138 -14.62 -2.79 -15.67
N HIS A 139 -15.21 -2.18 -16.71
CA HIS A 139 -16.40 -2.72 -17.40
C HIS A 139 -17.52 -3.12 -16.43
N GLU A 140 -17.52 -2.57 -15.22
CA GLU A 140 -18.58 -2.76 -14.26
C GLU A 140 -19.72 -1.85 -14.70
N ASN A 141 -20.87 -2.44 -14.99
CA ASN A 141 -22.11 -1.68 -15.14
C ASN A 141 -22.18 -0.72 -13.93
N TYR A 142 -22.33 0.59 -14.13
CA TYR A 142 -22.30 1.60 -13.05
C TYR A 142 -23.17 1.19 -11.84
N ASN A 143 -24.27 0.49 -12.13
CA ASN A 143 -25.17 -0.13 -11.16
C ASN A 143 -24.51 -1.16 -10.25
N ASN A 144 -23.53 -1.95 -10.70
CA ASN A 144 -22.86 -2.99 -9.93
C ASN A 144 -21.81 -2.41 -8.95
N TYR A 145 -21.11 -1.34 -9.33
CA TYR A 145 -20.24 -0.60 -8.40
C TYR A 145 -21.07 0.12 -7.33
N VAL A 146 -22.13 0.81 -7.76
CA VAL A 146 -23.10 1.43 -6.83
C VAL A 146 -23.76 0.35 -5.97
N PHE A 147 -24.03 -0.85 -6.50
CA PHE A 147 -24.52 -1.99 -5.72
C PHE A 147 -23.46 -2.47 -4.71
N ASN A 148 -22.22 -2.71 -5.10
CA ASN A 148 -21.18 -3.13 -4.16
C ASN A 148 -20.91 -2.08 -3.06
N MET A 149 -20.99 -0.79 -3.41
CA MET A 149 -20.90 0.34 -2.49
C MET A 149 -22.13 0.44 -1.57
N LEU A 150 -23.35 0.24 -2.08
CA LEU A 150 -24.59 0.35 -1.31
C LEU A 150 -24.94 -0.92 -0.52
N PHE A 151 -24.50 -2.10 -0.95
CA PHE A 151 -24.84 -3.42 -0.40
C PHE A 151 -23.67 -4.11 0.30
N LYS A 152 -22.58 -3.38 0.61
CA LYS A 152 -21.53 -3.76 1.59
C LYS A 152 -21.05 -5.22 1.51
N LYS A 153 -20.44 -5.66 0.39
CA LYS A 153 -19.91 -7.04 0.26
C LYS A 153 -19.19 -7.53 1.52
N ASP A 154 -19.72 -8.56 2.20
CA ASP A 154 -19.10 -9.48 3.21
C ASP A 154 -17.57 -9.60 3.19
N LYS A 155 -17.07 -9.91 2.01
CA LYS A 155 -15.76 -10.49 1.80
C LYS A 155 -15.32 -10.16 0.37
N PRO A 156 -14.02 -10.26 0.08
CA PRO A 156 -13.54 -10.20 -1.29
C PRO A 156 -14.27 -11.21 -2.19
N ASP A 157 -14.45 -10.86 -3.47
CA ASP A 157 -15.05 -11.77 -4.45
C ASP A 157 -14.15 -12.99 -4.65
N SER A 158 -14.72 -14.19 -4.66
CA SER A 158 -13.94 -15.40 -4.89
C SER A 158 -13.28 -15.41 -6.28
N ASN A 159 -13.94 -14.84 -7.29
CA ASN A 159 -13.38 -14.76 -8.64
C ASN A 159 -12.17 -13.82 -8.68
N ASP A 160 -12.21 -12.73 -7.91
CA ASP A 160 -11.07 -11.79 -7.81
C ASP A 160 -9.87 -12.46 -7.14
N ILE A 161 -10.12 -13.24 -6.07
CA ILE A 161 -9.08 -14.04 -5.40
C ILE A 161 -8.48 -15.05 -6.37
N GLU A 162 -9.32 -15.85 -7.05
CA GLU A 162 -8.87 -16.87 -7.99
C GLU A 162 -8.06 -16.26 -9.15
N ALA A 163 -8.49 -15.12 -9.69
CA ALA A 163 -7.78 -14.43 -10.75
C ALA A 163 -6.43 -13.85 -10.28
N THR A 164 -6.37 -13.32 -9.05
CA THR A 164 -5.16 -12.72 -8.47
C THR A 164 -4.09 -13.77 -8.17
N PHE A 165 -4.51 -14.93 -7.66
CA PHE A 165 -3.61 -16.02 -7.24
C PHE A 165 -3.61 -17.22 -8.19
N ALA A 166 -3.99 -17.00 -9.44
CA ALA A 166 -3.87 -17.99 -10.50
C ALA A 166 -2.38 -18.32 -10.75
N LYS A 167 -2.11 -19.58 -11.16
CA LYS A 167 -0.77 -19.97 -11.58
C LYS A 167 -0.36 -19.19 -12.82
N THR A 168 0.80 -18.55 -12.78
CA THR A 168 1.41 -17.85 -13.92
C THR A 168 2.88 -18.21 -14.04
N ASP A 169 3.52 -17.72 -15.11
CA ASP A 169 4.98 -17.75 -15.27
C ASP A 169 5.72 -16.90 -14.23
N LYS A 170 5.02 -15.98 -13.54
CA LYS A 170 5.55 -15.17 -12.44
C LYS A 170 5.48 -15.87 -11.08
N THR A 171 4.84 -17.04 -10.93
CA THR A 171 4.64 -17.72 -9.63
C THR A 171 5.54 -18.95 -9.48
N ASP A 172 6.13 -19.14 -8.29
CA ASP A 172 7.11 -20.18 -8.00
C ASP A 172 6.88 -20.90 -6.64
N ALA A 173 5.79 -20.57 -5.94
CA ALA A 173 5.35 -21.26 -4.73
C ALA A 173 3.83 -21.32 -4.63
N ILE A 174 3.35 -22.21 -3.77
CA ILE A 174 1.93 -22.32 -3.42
C ILE A 174 1.80 -22.20 -1.90
N LEU A 175 1.00 -21.25 -1.44
CA LEU A 175 0.53 -21.20 -0.07
C LEU A 175 -0.84 -21.89 0.00
N VAL A 176 -1.04 -22.77 0.97
CA VAL A 176 -2.29 -23.50 1.18
C VAL A 176 -2.95 -22.97 2.44
N VAL A 177 -4.15 -22.40 2.32
CA VAL A 177 -4.93 -21.84 3.42
C VAL A 177 -6.32 -22.46 3.39
N GLU A 178 -6.76 -23.07 4.48
CA GLU A 178 -8.06 -23.78 4.56
C GLU A 178 -8.25 -24.76 3.38
N GLY A 179 -7.17 -25.44 2.96
CA GLY A 179 -7.17 -26.39 1.83
C GLY A 179 -7.20 -25.76 0.44
N LYS A 180 -7.29 -24.43 0.33
CA LYS A 180 -7.30 -23.68 -0.94
C LYS A 180 -5.91 -23.14 -1.27
N LYS A 181 -5.60 -23.09 -2.56
CA LYS A 181 -4.26 -22.75 -3.07
C LYS A 181 -4.18 -21.29 -3.49
N LEU A 182 -3.09 -20.64 -3.11
CA LEU A 182 -2.69 -19.31 -3.58
C LEU A 182 -1.32 -19.44 -4.26
N HIS A 183 -1.26 -19.23 -5.58
CA HIS A 183 0.02 -19.21 -6.30
C HIS A 183 0.71 -17.86 -6.09
N VAL A 184 1.95 -17.88 -5.60
CA VAL A 184 2.68 -16.69 -5.16
C VAL A 184 4.08 -16.65 -5.74
N ASN A 185 4.70 -15.47 -5.67
CA ASN A 185 6.11 -15.26 -6.02
C ASN A 185 6.93 -15.10 -4.73
N LYS A 186 7.86 -16.04 -4.47
CA LYS A 186 8.72 -16.03 -3.28
C LYS A 186 9.51 -14.73 -3.16
N THR A 187 10.09 -14.24 -4.26
CA THR A 187 10.89 -13.01 -4.27
C THR A 187 10.08 -11.79 -3.84
N ILE A 188 8.85 -11.63 -4.33
CA ILE A 188 7.97 -10.51 -3.93
C ILE A 188 7.61 -10.61 -2.45
N LEU A 189 7.19 -11.80 -2.00
CA LEU A 189 6.83 -12.01 -0.59
C LEU A 189 8.01 -11.78 0.37
N SER A 190 9.19 -12.33 0.04
CA SER A 190 10.41 -12.14 0.84
C SER A 190 10.90 -10.70 0.86
N TYR A 191 10.64 -9.92 -0.20
CA TYR A 191 10.99 -8.52 -0.21
C TYR A 191 10.12 -7.74 0.78
N HIS A 192 8.79 -7.91 0.71
CA HIS A 192 7.86 -7.16 1.56
C HIS A 192 7.70 -7.69 2.99
N SER A 193 8.21 -8.88 3.31
CA SER A 193 8.00 -9.53 4.61
C SER A 193 9.20 -10.32 5.09
N ASP A 194 9.70 -9.98 6.28
CA ASP A 194 10.78 -10.71 6.95
C ASP A 194 10.34 -12.13 7.36
N TYR A 195 9.06 -12.32 7.66
CA TYR A 195 8.48 -13.65 7.91
C TYR A 195 8.60 -14.53 6.66
N PHE A 196 8.14 -14.06 5.51
CA PHE A 196 8.20 -14.84 4.26
C PHE A 196 9.64 -14.97 3.75
N ASN A 197 10.50 -13.98 4.00
CA ASN A 197 11.93 -14.10 3.74
C ASN A 197 12.54 -15.27 4.51
N THR A 198 12.24 -15.36 5.81
CA THR A 198 12.68 -16.48 6.65
C THR A 198 12.08 -17.80 6.18
N LEU A 199 10.77 -17.85 5.93
CA LEU A 199 10.05 -19.05 5.48
C LEU A 199 10.65 -19.65 4.21
N PHE A 200 11.02 -18.82 3.23
CA PHE A 200 11.49 -19.29 1.93
C PHE A 200 13.01 -19.48 1.84
N ASN A 201 13.81 -18.77 2.65
CA ASN A 201 15.27 -18.74 2.48
C ASN A 201 16.07 -19.41 3.62
N SER A 202 15.49 -19.59 4.81
CA SER A 202 16.15 -20.28 5.93
C SER A 202 16.18 -21.81 5.73
N ASP A 203 17.10 -22.50 6.41
CA ASP A 203 17.34 -23.95 6.22
C ASP A 203 16.28 -24.85 6.90
N PHE A 204 15.03 -24.39 6.95
CA PHE A 204 13.88 -25.20 7.33
C PHE A 204 13.41 -26.05 6.15
N LYS A 205 12.59 -27.08 6.43
CA LYS A 205 12.08 -27.98 5.38
C LYS A 205 11.27 -27.23 4.32
N GLU A 206 10.58 -26.17 4.72
CA GLU A 206 9.70 -25.32 3.92
C GLU A 206 10.43 -24.70 2.71
N LYS A 207 11.73 -24.41 2.83
CA LYS A 207 12.57 -23.91 1.72
C LYS A 207 12.52 -24.79 0.48
N SER A 208 12.43 -26.11 0.68
CA SER A 208 12.37 -27.12 -0.39
C SER A 208 10.96 -27.52 -0.82
N MET A 209 9.93 -27.02 -0.13
CA MET A 209 8.54 -27.39 -0.41
C MET A 209 7.95 -26.56 -1.55
N SER A 210 7.16 -27.22 -2.41
CA SER A 210 6.38 -26.56 -3.46
C SER A 210 5.04 -26.02 -2.96
N GLU A 211 4.49 -26.64 -1.90
CA GLU A 211 3.24 -26.23 -1.25
C GLU A 211 3.49 -26.09 0.25
N ILE A 212 3.12 -24.94 0.82
CA ILE A 212 3.33 -24.63 2.24
C ILE A 212 1.99 -24.27 2.87
N GLU A 213 1.60 -25.00 3.91
CA GLU A 213 0.36 -24.74 4.63
C GLU A 213 0.52 -23.55 5.58
N ILE A 214 -0.39 -22.59 5.50
CA ILE A 214 -0.50 -21.47 6.44
C ILE A 214 -1.74 -21.70 7.29
N LYS A 215 -1.53 -21.88 8.60
CA LYS A 215 -2.57 -22.23 9.58
C LYS A 215 -3.08 -21.01 10.33
N ASP A 216 -4.25 -21.19 10.94
CA ASP A 216 -4.87 -20.21 11.84
C ASP A 216 -5.12 -18.85 11.18
N VAL A 217 -5.53 -18.87 9.91
CA VAL A 217 -5.95 -17.68 9.15
C VAL A 217 -7.18 -18.03 8.31
N ASN A 218 -8.09 -17.07 8.13
CA ASN A 218 -9.20 -17.24 7.20
C ASN A 218 -8.71 -17.05 5.76
N TYR A 219 -9.17 -17.90 4.83
CA TYR A 219 -8.74 -17.83 3.42
C TYR A 219 -9.01 -16.48 2.76
N ALA A 220 -10.20 -15.91 2.94
CA ALA A 220 -10.60 -14.68 2.24
C ALA A 220 -9.81 -13.47 2.76
N ASP A 221 -9.63 -13.38 4.07
CA ASP A 221 -8.88 -12.29 4.70
C ASP A 221 -7.38 -12.40 4.39
N PHE A 222 -6.82 -13.60 4.41
CA PHE A 222 -5.42 -13.84 4.04
C PHE A 222 -5.14 -13.55 2.57
N ALA A 223 -6.05 -13.94 1.67
CA ALA A 223 -5.95 -13.61 0.26
C ALA A 223 -6.04 -12.09 0.01
N ALA A 224 -6.96 -11.40 0.70
CA ALA A 224 -7.05 -9.94 0.63
C ALA A 224 -5.76 -9.27 1.10
N PHE A 225 -5.26 -9.65 2.28
CA PHE A 225 -3.99 -9.18 2.85
C PHE A 225 -2.84 -9.35 1.85
N LEU A 226 -2.64 -10.56 1.32
CA LEU A 226 -1.51 -10.88 0.46
C LEU A 226 -1.63 -10.20 -0.91
N SER A 227 -2.85 -9.95 -1.39
CA SER A 227 -3.08 -9.32 -2.69
C SER A 227 -2.53 -7.90 -2.76
N LEU A 228 -2.43 -7.19 -1.63
CA LEU A 228 -2.07 -5.77 -1.59
C LEU A 228 -0.64 -5.47 -2.06
N ILE A 229 0.23 -6.47 -2.10
CA ILE A 229 1.60 -6.36 -2.64
C ILE A 229 1.74 -6.99 -4.03
N THR A 230 0.65 -7.41 -4.66
CA THR A 230 0.67 -7.99 -6.01
C THR A 230 0.55 -6.91 -7.10
N ASP A 231 0.75 -7.27 -8.36
CA ASP A 231 0.52 -6.37 -9.50
C ASP A 231 -0.98 -6.09 -9.77
N LYS A 232 -1.88 -6.85 -9.13
CA LYS A 232 -3.34 -6.73 -9.24
C LYS A 232 -4.00 -6.83 -7.85
N PRO A 233 -3.84 -5.81 -7.00
CA PRO A 233 -4.38 -5.86 -5.64
C PRO A 233 -5.91 -5.92 -5.63
N ILE A 234 -6.44 -6.72 -4.71
CA ILE A 234 -7.87 -6.76 -4.43
C ILE A 234 -8.18 -5.56 -3.53
N GLU A 235 -9.23 -4.82 -3.88
CA GLU A 235 -9.62 -3.63 -3.11
C GLU A 235 -10.04 -4.05 -1.69
N PRO A 236 -9.35 -3.56 -0.64
CA PRO A 236 -9.64 -3.95 0.72
C PRO A 236 -10.97 -3.31 1.16
N LEU A 237 -11.73 -4.06 1.96
CA LEU A 237 -13.03 -3.64 2.48
C LEU A 237 -12.86 -3.12 3.90
N HIS A 238 -13.57 -2.06 4.29
CA HIS A 238 -13.44 -1.42 5.62
C HIS A 238 -13.52 -2.39 6.79
N LYS A 239 -14.46 -3.33 6.75
CA LYS A 239 -14.61 -4.37 7.79
C LYS A 239 -13.44 -5.37 7.86
N ASN A 240 -12.67 -5.49 6.78
CA ASN A 240 -11.50 -6.36 6.73
C ASN A 240 -10.22 -5.63 7.16
N PHE A 241 -10.25 -4.31 7.37
CA PHE A 241 -9.04 -3.54 7.68
C PHE A 241 -8.35 -4.03 8.96
N LYS A 242 -9.09 -4.26 10.04
CA LYS A 242 -8.49 -4.80 11.29
C LYS A 242 -7.86 -6.16 11.07
N ASN A 243 -8.57 -7.09 10.42
CA ASN A 243 -8.01 -8.41 10.09
C ASN A 243 -6.75 -8.29 9.20
N ILE A 244 -6.74 -7.38 8.21
CA ILE A 244 -5.57 -7.15 7.35
C ILE A 244 -4.41 -6.55 8.16
N LEU A 245 -4.70 -5.64 9.10
CA LEU A 245 -3.68 -5.05 9.98
C LEU A 245 -3.09 -6.10 10.93
N ASP A 246 -3.92 -6.95 11.55
CA ASP A 246 -3.47 -8.09 12.38
C ASP A 246 -2.55 -9.03 11.58
N LEU A 247 -2.95 -9.35 10.34
CA LEU A 247 -2.14 -10.16 9.44
C LEU A 247 -0.84 -9.42 9.05
N SER A 248 -0.89 -8.12 8.83
CA SER A 248 0.31 -7.34 8.51
C SER A 248 1.34 -7.34 9.63
N ASP A 249 0.90 -7.26 10.89
CA ASP A 249 1.81 -7.35 12.04
C ASP A 249 2.29 -8.80 12.25
N ARG A 250 1.40 -9.80 12.16
CA ARG A 250 1.75 -11.22 12.29
C ARG A 250 2.76 -11.69 11.25
N PHE A 251 2.58 -11.28 10.00
CA PHE A 251 3.42 -11.65 8.87
C PHE A 251 4.48 -10.59 8.54
N LEU A 252 4.71 -9.61 9.44
CA LEU A 252 5.77 -8.60 9.34
C LEU A 252 5.82 -7.89 7.97
N MET A 253 4.68 -7.37 7.51
CA MET A 253 4.50 -6.79 6.17
C MET A 253 4.08 -5.31 6.24
N PRO A 254 5.01 -4.38 6.58
CA PRO A 254 4.69 -2.98 6.83
C PRO A 254 4.11 -2.22 5.63
N THR A 255 4.39 -2.65 4.40
CA THR A 255 3.79 -2.06 3.18
C THR A 255 2.27 -2.21 3.16
N VAL A 256 1.74 -3.32 3.69
CA VAL A 256 0.29 -3.53 3.77
C VAL A 256 -0.33 -2.60 4.81
N LYS A 257 0.34 -2.42 5.95
CA LYS A 257 -0.07 -1.48 6.99
C LYS A 257 -0.17 -0.06 6.47
N PHE A 258 0.85 0.40 5.73
CA PHE A 258 0.82 1.69 5.03
C PHE A 258 -0.31 1.78 4.00
N THR A 259 -0.59 0.69 3.31
CA THR A 259 -1.70 0.67 2.35
C THR A 259 -3.00 0.95 3.08
N ILE A 260 -3.33 0.18 4.12
CA ILE A 260 -4.56 0.37 4.92
C ILE A 260 -4.61 1.76 5.57
N GLU A 261 -3.48 2.25 6.07
CA GLU A 261 -3.32 3.62 6.56
C GLU A 261 -3.77 4.66 5.54
N ASN A 262 -3.29 4.56 4.30
CA ASN A 262 -3.67 5.45 3.21
C ASN A 262 -5.17 5.33 2.88
N TYR A 263 -5.74 4.13 2.94
CA TYR A 263 -7.19 3.91 2.78
C TYR A 263 -7.99 4.66 3.86
N LEU A 264 -7.61 4.52 5.13
CA LEU A 264 -8.26 5.17 6.28
C LEU A 264 -8.10 6.70 6.24
N ALA A 265 -6.89 7.19 5.96
CA ALA A 265 -6.60 8.62 5.87
C ALA A 265 -7.37 9.29 4.73
N SER A 266 -7.75 8.54 3.70
CA SER A 266 -8.42 9.08 2.51
C SER A 266 -9.94 8.89 2.52
N SER A 267 -10.50 7.94 3.28
CA SER A 267 -11.94 7.62 3.28
C SER A 267 -12.71 8.22 4.47
N ASP A 268 -14.01 8.48 4.28
CA ASP A 268 -14.98 8.88 5.32
C ASP A 268 -15.94 7.73 5.71
N GLU A 269 -15.76 6.55 5.11
CA GLU A 269 -16.63 5.40 5.38
C GLU A 269 -16.50 4.91 6.83
N MET A 270 -15.39 5.25 7.49
CA MET A 270 -15.14 5.01 8.90
C MET A 270 -14.97 6.37 9.61
N GLY A 271 -15.75 6.58 10.66
CA GLY A 271 -15.75 7.84 11.41
C GLY A 271 -14.47 8.05 12.22
N TYR A 272 -14.15 9.32 12.52
CA TYR A 272 -12.96 9.73 13.28
C TYR A 272 -12.69 8.88 14.55
N PRO A 273 -13.68 8.54 15.40
CA PRO A 273 -13.42 7.74 16.60
C PRO A 273 -12.82 6.37 16.30
N GLU A 274 -13.36 5.68 15.29
CA GLU A 274 -12.91 4.33 14.94
C GLU A 274 -11.55 4.37 14.22
N THR A 275 -11.32 5.34 13.34
CA THR A 275 -10.02 5.49 12.66
C THR A 275 -8.91 5.91 13.63
N PHE A 276 -9.21 6.76 14.61
CA PHE A 276 -8.26 7.12 15.67
C PHE A 276 -7.90 5.91 16.54
N LYS A 277 -8.90 5.11 16.95
CA LYS A 277 -8.66 3.88 17.69
C LYS A 277 -7.75 2.91 16.92
N ILE A 278 -8.00 2.72 15.62
CA ILE A 278 -7.14 1.90 14.76
C ILE A 278 -5.72 2.49 14.69
N ALA A 279 -5.59 3.81 14.55
CA ALA A 279 -4.29 4.47 14.48
C ALA A 279 -3.46 4.25 15.77
N ASP A 280 -4.10 4.31 16.94
CA ASP A 280 -3.48 4.06 18.24
C ASP A 280 -3.14 2.56 18.42
N GLU A 281 -4.10 1.67 18.18
CA GLU A 281 -3.97 0.22 18.37
C GLU A 281 -2.87 -0.39 17.50
N TYR A 282 -2.79 0.05 16.25
CA TYR A 282 -1.83 -0.48 15.29
C TYR A 282 -0.62 0.45 15.10
N TYR A 283 -0.45 1.55 15.82
CA TYR A 283 0.70 2.47 15.66
C TYR A 283 0.90 2.94 14.21
N VAL A 284 -0.17 3.41 13.59
CA VAL A 284 -0.21 3.82 12.19
C VAL A 284 0.10 5.32 12.11
N GLU A 285 1.39 5.64 12.04
CA GLU A 285 1.93 6.99 12.34
C GLU A 285 1.42 8.12 11.43
N ASN A 286 1.34 7.91 10.11
CA ASN A 286 0.84 8.95 9.20
C ASN A 286 -0.66 9.21 9.41
N LEU A 287 -1.46 8.18 9.72
CA LEU A 287 -2.88 8.35 10.07
C LEU A 287 -3.02 9.09 11.40
N MET A 288 -2.18 8.76 12.37
CA MET A 288 -2.11 9.48 13.63
C MET A 288 -1.75 10.94 13.37
N ASP A 289 -0.65 11.24 12.68
CA ASP A 289 -0.24 12.60 12.33
C ASP A 289 -1.31 13.37 11.54
N HIS A 290 -1.99 12.69 10.61
CA HIS A 290 -3.12 13.24 9.88
C HIS A 290 -4.24 13.66 10.83
N HIS A 291 -4.70 12.78 11.73
CA HIS A 291 -5.69 13.12 12.75
C HIS A 291 -5.20 14.25 13.67
N MET A 292 -3.92 14.21 14.02
CA MET A 292 -3.30 15.19 14.91
C MET A 292 -3.25 16.59 14.30
N SER A 293 -3.12 16.71 12.97
CA SER A 293 -3.08 17.98 12.24
C SER A 293 -4.40 18.75 12.24
N TYR A 294 -5.55 18.06 12.39
CA TYR A 294 -6.88 18.71 12.48
C TYR A 294 -7.26 19.12 13.89
N ALA A 295 -6.61 18.54 14.91
CA ALA A 295 -6.86 18.86 16.30
C ALA A 295 -5.82 19.88 16.80
N ARG A 296 -6.26 21.12 17.03
CA ARG A 296 -5.50 22.10 17.82
C ARG A 296 -5.63 21.75 19.30
N PRO A 297 -4.52 21.43 19.99
CA PRO A 297 -4.16 22.21 21.18
C PRO A 297 -2.65 22.52 21.24
N ASP A 298 -2.32 23.46 22.12
CA ASP A 298 -1.01 24.06 22.43
C ASP A 298 0.23 23.16 22.30
N GLU A 299 1.14 23.54 21.40
CA GLU A 299 2.35 22.80 20.99
C GLU A 299 3.51 22.85 22.01
N THR A 300 3.26 22.69 23.32
CA THR A 300 4.34 22.83 24.33
C THR A 300 4.85 21.50 24.92
N GLY A 301 4.27 20.35 24.57
CA GLY A 301 4.65 19.02 25.07
C GLY A 301 5.42 18.14 24.07
N THR A 302 6.06 17.08 24.58
CA THR A 302 6.69 16.01 23.76
C THR A 302 5.65 15.19 22.97
N ARG A 303 6.10 14.43 21.96
CA ARG A 303 5.20 13.60 21.12
C ARG A 303 4.39 12.61 21.96
N GLU A 304 5.01 11.92 22.92
CA GLU A 304 4.29 11.00 23.81
C GLU A 304 3.28 11.72 24.72
N GLU A 305 3.63 12.90 25.26
CA GLU A 305 2.73 13.70 26.11
C GLU A 305 1.51 14.20 25.33
N ASN A 306 1.70 14.59 24.06
CA ASN A 306 0.61 15.01 23.18
C ASN A 306 -0.31 13.84 22.80
N ILE A 307 0.22 12.62 22.63
CA ILE A 307 -0.57 11.41 22.40
C ILE A 307 -1.39 11.07 23.65
N ASP A 308 -0.78 11.10 24.84
CA ASP A 308 -1.48 10.76 26.10
C ASP A 308 -2.55 11.79 26.48
N ALA A 309 -2.26 13.09 26.34
CA ALA A 309 -3.24 14.15 26.58
C ALA A 309 -4.46 14.02 25.65
N ARG A 310 -4.25 13.60 24.40
CA ARG A 310 -5.32 13.42 23.43
C ARG A 310 -6.04 12.07 23.57
N ARG A 311 -5.39 11.02 24.08
CA ARG A 311 -6.07 9.81 24.56
C ARG A 311 -7.09 10.17 25.63
N ARG A 312 -6.69 10.95 26.63
CA ARG A 312 -7.59 11.44 27.69
C ARG A 312 -8.72 12.32 27.14
N PHE A 313 -8.42 13.19 26.17
CA PHE A 313 -9.44 14.00 25.49
C PHE A 313 -10.42 13.12 24.71
N HIS A 314 -9.93 12.11 23.97
CA HIS A 314 -10.77 11.16 23.25
C HIS A 314 -11.63 10.33 24.20
N GLU A 315 -11.08 9.82 25.31
CA GLU A 315 -11.82 9.12 26.36
C GLU A 315 -12.94 10.00 26.94
N GLN A 316 -12.66 11.28 27.23
CA GLN A 316 -13.68 12.24 27.65
C GLN A 316 -14.74 12.50 26.57
N TRP A 317 -14.36 12.63 25.30
CA TRP A 317 -15.30 12.82 24.19
C TRP A 317 -16.18 11.59 23.95
N VAL A 318 -15.62 10.39 24.08
CA VAL A 318 -16.35 9.12 23.99
C VAL A 318 -17.31 8.98 25.17
N GLU A 319 -16.91 9.36 26.38
CA GLU A 319 -17.82 9.44 27.53
C GLU A 319 -18.98 10.42 27.29
N VAL A 320 -18.70 11.60 26.73
CA VAL A 320 -19.73 12.61 26.40
C VAL A 320 -20.69 12.10 25.31
N LEU A 321 -20.17 11.49 24.24
CA LEU A 321 -20.99 10.93 23.16
C LEU A 321 -21.85 9.74 23.63
N ASN A 322 -21.29 8.88 24.49
CA ASN A 322 -22.04 7.77 25.10
C ASN A 322 -23.13 8.28 26.07
N TYR A 323 -22.97 9.47 26.65
CA TYR A 323 -23.97 10.09 27.52
C TYR A 323 -25.09 10.79 26.75
N GLU A 324 -24.79 11.40 25.59
CA GLU A 324 -25.77 12.11 24.75
C GLU A 324 -26.54 11.19 23.79
N TYR A 325 -25.94 10.08 23.35
CA TYR A 325 -26.55 9.12 22.44
C TYR A 325 -26.56 7.73 23.08
N ASN A 326 -27.48 7.49 24.02
CA ASN A 326 -27.72 6.17 24.61
C ASN A 326 -27.92 5.10 23.51
N PHE A 327 -26.94 4.22 23.32
CA PHE A 327 -27.10 2.93 22.64
C PHE A 327 -27.36 1.82 23.65
#